data_AF-A0A538EMP9-F1
#
_entry.id   AF-A0A538EMP9-F1
#
_cell.length_a   1.000
_cell.length_b   1.000
_cell.length_c   1.000
_cell.angle_alpha   90.00
_cell.angle_beta   90.00
_cell.angle_gamma   90.00
#
_symmetry.space_group_name_H-M   'P 1'
#
loop_
_entity.id
_entity.type
_entity.pdbx_description
1 polymer ?
#
loop_
_entity_poly.entity_id
_entity_poly.type
_entity_poly.pdbx_seq_one_letter_code
_entity_poly.pdbx_strand_id
1 'polypeptide(L)' 'MTIADLSALRDDSVPQLDLARIRADFPILGREINGYPLVYLDSANTSQKPRQVIEAMREHYAYHNANVARSV' A
#
# COMPACT_ATOMS: atom_id res chain seq x y z
N MET A 1 17.84 24.88 9.17
CA MET A 1 16.91 23.97 9.87
C MET A 1 17.17 22.58 9.33
N THR A 2 18.21 21.94 9.85
CA THR A 2 18.74 20.68 9.32
C THR A 2 17.94 19.50 9.87
N ILE A 3 17.77 18.44 9.08
CA ILE A 3 17.21 17.13 9.46
C ILE A 3 18.18 16.38 10.43
N ALA A 4 18.91 17.12 11.26
CA ALA A 4 19.83 16.55 12.22
C ALA A 4 19.04 16.20 13.48
N ASP A 5 19.05 14.91 13.80
CA ASP A 5 18.59 14.27 15.05
C ASP A 5 17.13 13.78 15.14
N LEU A 6 16.70 13.01 14.13
CA LEU A 6 15.56 12.09 14.27
C LEU A 6 15.92 10.81 15.05
N SER A 7 17.21 10.58 15.34
CA SER A 7 17.69 9.44 16.15
C SER A 7 17.17 9.50 17.58
N ALA A 8 17.06 10.70 18.16
CA ALA A 8 16.53 10.89 19.51
C ALA A 8 15.02 10.55 19.67
N LEU A 9 14.28 10.44 18.56
CA LEU A 9 12.85 10.09 18.55
C LEU A 9 12.59 8.61 18.24
N ARG A 10 13.65 7.82 18.02
CA ARG A 10 13.51 6.40 17.71
C ARG A 10 13.28 5.61 18.98
N ASP A 11 12.08 5.05 19.10
CA ASP A 11 11.75 4.08 20.15
C ASP A 11 12.20 2.68 19.71
N ASP A 12 13.31 2.21 20.28
CA ASP A 12 13.88 0.89 19.99
C ASP A 12 13.05 -0.27 20.57
N SER A 13 12.02 0.01 21.38
CA SER A 13 11.06 -1.01 21.84
C SER A 13 10.02 -1.37 20.77
N VAL A 14 9.87 -0.54 19.73
CA VAL A 14 8.98 -0.80 18.61
C VAL A 14 9.69 -1.71 17.61
N PRO A 15 9.08 -2.85 17.22
CA PRO A 15 9.63 -3.71 16.18
C PRO A 15 9.89 -2.90 14.91
N GLN A 16 11.12 -2.98 14.41
CA GLN A 16 11.53 -2.28 13.20
C GLN A 16 10.66 -2.73 12.01
N LEU A 17 9.93 -1.80 11.43
CA LEU A 17 9.07 -2.08 10.28
C LEU A 17 9.93 -2.19 9.02
N ASP A 18 9.80 -3.29 8.28
CA ASP A 18 10.42 -3.44 6.96
C ASP A 18 9.64 -2.66 5.90
N LEU A 19 10.02 -1.39 5.76
CA LEU A 19 9.39 -0.47 4.80
C LEU A 19 9.61 -0.89 3.35
N ALA A 20 10.73 -1.53 3.03
CA ALA A 20 11.03 -1.96 1.66
C ALA A 20 10.07 -3.07 1.24
N ARG A 21 9.85 -4.06 2.13
CA ARG A 21 8.87 -5.12 1.91
C ARG A 21 7.46 -4.57 1.77
N ILE A 22 7.06 -3.66 2.66
CA ILE A 22 5.71 -3.06 2.61
C ILE A 22 5.52 -2.25 1.32
N ARG A 23 6.51 -1.45 0.90
CA ARG A 23 6.40 -0.68 -0.34
C ARG A 23 6.26 -1.59 -1.56
N ALA A 24 6.92 -2.75 -1.57
CA ALA A 24 6.85 -3.73 -2.66
C ALA A 24 5.45 -4.37 -2.83
N ASP A 25 4.60 -4.29 -1.80
CA ASP A 25 3.21 -4.73 -1.88
C ASP A 25 2.32 -3.76 -2.63
N PHE A 26 2.71 -2.51 -2.86
CA PHE A 26 1.94 -1.49 -3.59
C PHE A 26 2.55 -1.26 -4.98
N PRO A 27 2.09 -1.95 -6.04
CA PRO A 27 2.78 -1.96 -7.33
C PRO A 27 2.88 -0.58 -7.98
N ILE A 28 1.87 0.28 -7.78
CA ILE A 28 1.83 1.64 -8.33
C ILE A 28 3.01 2.50 -7.83
N LEU A 29 3.51 2.26 -6.62
CA LEU A 29 4.62 3.02 -6.05
C LEU A 29 5.98 2.68 -6.69
N GLY A 30 6.04 1.65 -7.54
CA GLY A 30 7.20 1.36 -8.39
C GLY A 30 7.21 2.12 -9.72
N ARG A 31 6.19 2.94 -10.02
CA ARG A 31 6.09 3.68 -11.28
C ARG A 31 6.88 4.98 -11.26
N GLU A 32 7.28 5.39 -12.45
CA GLU A 32 7.76 6.74 -12.73
C GLU A 32 6.68 7.59 -13.41
N ILE A 33 6.61 8.86 -13.05
CA ILE A 33 5.79 9.89 -13.68
C ILE A 33 6.72 10.99 -14.17
N ASN A 34 6.70 11.28 -15.48
CA ASN A 34 7.59 12.27 -16.10
C ASN A 34 9.09 12.02 -15.84
N GLY A 35 9.50 10.74 -15.74
CA GLY A 35 10.88 10.35 -15.45
C GLY A 35 11.30 10.46 -13.98
N TYR A 36 10.36 10.71 -13.06
CA TYR A 36 10.63 10.76 -11.62
C TYR A 36 9.87 9.66 -10.87
N PRO A 37 10.44 9.07 -9.81
CA PRO A 37 9.73 8.10 -8.97
C PRO A 37 8.44 8.69 -8.39
N LEU A 38 7.37 7.90 -8.39
CA LEU A 38 6.10 8.32 -7.79
C LEU A 38 6.24 8.52 -6.28
N VAL A 39 5.95 9.75 -5.83
CA VAL A 39 5.77 10.13 -4.42
C VAL A 39 4.32 10.53 -4.22
N TYR A 40 3.55 9.68 -3.55
CA TYR A 40 2.11 9.87 -3.36
C TYR A 40 1.82 10.47 -1.98
N LEU A 41 1.50 11.76 -1.91
CA LEU A 41 1.23 12.51 -0.67
C LEU A 41 -0.25 12.93 -0.51
N ASP A 42 -1.17 12.21 -1.16
CA ASP A 42 -2.61 12.49 -1.10
C ASP A 42 -3.42 11.31 -0.51
N SER A 43 -2.82 10.61 0.46
CA SER A 43 -3.46 9.43 1.08
C SER A 43 -4.72 9.75 1.87
N ALA A 44 -4.93 11.01 2.25
CA ALA A 44 -6.13 11.48 2.94
C ALA A 44 -7.37 11.48 2.04
N ASN A 45 -7.18 11.70 0.73
CA ASN A 45 -8.25 11.66 -0.26
C ASN A 45 -8.57 10.22 -0.67
N THR A 46 -7.54 9.41 -0.95
CA THR A 46 -7.69 7.95 -1.14
C THR A 46 -6.36 7.22 -0.95
N SER A 47 -6.42 5.95 -0.56
CA SER A 47 -5.23 5.13 -0.36
C SER A 47 -4.93 4.23 -1.55
N GLN A 48 -3.64 4.02 -1.83
CA GLN A 48 -3.18 3.00 -2.77
C GLN A 48 -3.52 1.60 -2.26
N LYS A 49 -3.69 0.64 -3.17
CA LYS A 49 -4.09 -0.73 -2.82
C LYS A 49 -2.90 -1.68 -2.92
N PRO A 50 -2.66 -2.53 -1.91
CA PRO A 50 -1.64 -3.56 -1.99
C PRO A 50 -2.10 -4.71 -2.90
N ARG A 51 -1.16 -5.51 -3.41
CA ARG A 51 -1.39 -6.62 -4.33
C ARG A 51 -2.42 -7.62 -3.79
N GLN A 52 -2.37 -7.90 -2.50
CA GLN A 52 -3.26 -8.84 -1.81
C GLN A 52 -4.73 -8.43 -1.94
N VAL A 53 -5.03 -7.13 -1.83
CA VAL A 53 -6.40 -6.61 -1.98
C VAL A 53 -6.84 -6.67 -3.44
N ILE A 54 -5.96 -6.30 -4.36
CA ILE A 54 -6.23 -6.36 -5.81
C ILE A 54 -6.55 -7.80 -6.21
N GLU A 55 -5.77 -8.76 -5.72
CA GLU A 55 -5.91 -10.17 -6.07
C GLU A 55 -7.18 -10.78 -5.49
N ALA A 56 -7.51 -10.48 -4.23
CA ALA A 56 -8.76 -10.95 -3.63
C ALA A 56 -10.00 -10.43 -4.41
N MET A 57 -9.97 -9.16 -4.84
CA MET A 57 -11.04 -8.60 -5.68
C MET A 57 -11.10 -9.29 -7.04
N ARG A 58 -9.94 -9.53 -7.67
CA ARG A 58 -9.84 -10.23 -8.96
C ARG A 58 -10.40 -11.64 -8.86
N GLU A 59 -9.99 -12.39 -7.84
CA GLU A 59 -10.43 -13.77 -7.59
C GLU A 59 -11.94 -13.83 -7.36
N HIS A 60 -12.49 -12.93 -6.52
CA HIS A 60 -13.92 -12.85 -6.29
C HIS A 60 -14.70 -12.64 -7.59
N TYR A 61 -14.30 -11.67 -8.42
CA TYR A 61 -15.00 -11.41 -9.68
C TYR A 61 -14.82 -12.51 -10.72
N ALA A 62 -13.67 -13.20 -10.72
CA ALA A 62 -13.41 -14.26 -11.68
C ALA A 62 -14.14 -15.58 -11.35
N TYR A 63 -14.30 -15.92 -10.06
CA TYR A 63 -14.72 -17.27 -9.66
C TYR A 63 -15.90 -17.32 -8.69
N HIS A 64 -16.24 -16.20 -8.03
CA HIS A 64 -17.20 -16.19 -6.92
C HIS A 64 -18.31 -15.15 -7.08
N ASN A 65 -18.36 -14.45 -8.21
CA ASN A 65 -19.39 -13.44 -8.43
C ASN A 65 -20.75 -14.12 -8.64
N ALA A 66 -21.61 -13.97 -7.65
CA ALA A 66 -23.00 -14.39 -7.68
C ALA A 66 -23.82 -13.39 -6.85
N ASN A 67 -25.14 -13.42 -7.02
CA ASN A 67 -26.02 -12.70 -6.11
C ASN A 67 -25.82 -13.23 -4.68
N VAL A 68 -25.70 -12.32 -3.71
CA VAL A 68 -25.38 -12.66 -2.31
C VAL A 68 -26.52 -13.45 -1.66
N ALA A 69 -27.76 -13.17 -2.08
CA ALA A 69 -28.89 -13.98 -1.68
C ALA A 69 -28.85 -15.32 -2.41
N ARG A 70 -28.97 -16.43 -1.66
CA ARG A 70 -29.21 -17.78 -2.20
C ARG A 70 -30.62 -17.93 -2.82
N SER A 71 -31.16 -16.84 -3.38
CA SER A 71 -32.44 -16.86 -4.06
C SER A 71 -32.26 -17.59 -5.38
N VAL A 72 -32.91 -18.74 -5.46
CA VAL A 72 -33.16 -19.51 -6.68
C VAL A 72 -34.24 -18.84 -7.52
#